data_AF-A0A9Q4G447-F1
#
_entry.id   AF-A0A9Q4G447-F1
#
_cell.length_a   1.000
_cell.length_b   1.000
_cell.length_c   1.000
_cell.angle_alpha   90.00
_cell.angle_beta   90.00
_cell.angle_gamma   90.00
#
_symmetry.space_group_name_H-M   'P 1'
#
loop_
_entity.id
_entity.type
_entity.pdbx_description
1 polymer ?
#
loop_
_entity_poly.entity_id
_entity_poly.type
_entity_poly.pdbx_seq_one_letter_code
_entity_poly.pdbx_strand_id
1 'polypeptide(L)'
;MQVQFNTRTILPSVYRTEKDGKEKAYLSTTVFSPQKYNLTPTAGVMPVEQIQAVLEECADNAQEVEIQFVEQQTKFGAQMQIFSVKPVPKKNP
;
A
#
# COMPACT_ATOMS: atom_id res chain seq x y z
N MET A 1 22.28 15.00 -17.68
CA MET A 1 21.44 14.08 -16.88
C MET A 1 22.28 12.87 -16.52
N GLN A 2 22.57 12.66 -15.24
CA GLN A 2 23.21 11.44 -14.78
C GLN A 2 22.13 10.39 -14.56
N VAL A 3 22.18 9.27 -15.27
CA VAL A 3 21.20 8.19 -15.14
C VAL A 3 21.51 7.43 -13.85
N GLN A 4 20.55 7.40 -12.93
CA GLN A 4 20.62 6.58 -11.72
C GLN A 4 19.99 5.21 -12.01
N PHE A 5 20.72 4.14 -11.70
CA PHE A 5 20.26 2.76 -11.89
C PHE A 5 19.79 2.15 -10.57
N ASN A 6 18.59 1.58 -10.56
CA ASN A 6 18.10 0.74 -9.46
C ASN A 6 18.41 -0.73 -9.76
N THR A 7 18.85 -1.49 -8.75
CA THR A 7 19.16 -2.93 -8.90
C THR A 7 18.18 -3.77 -8.07
N ARG A 8 17.59 -4.82 -8.67
CA ARG A 8 16.75 -5.81 -7.99
C ARG A 8 16.87 -7.17 -8.70
N THR A 9 16.87 -8.25 -7.93
CA THR A 9 16.76 -9.62 -8.44
C THR A 9 15.29 -9.98 -8.64
N ILE A 10 14.93 -10.50 -9.81
CA ILE A 10 13.55 -10.90 -10.15
C ILE A 10 13.53 -12.29 -10.79
N LEU A 11 12.37 -12.95 -10.76
CA LEU A 11 12.09 -14.11 -11.60
C LEU A 11 11.16 -13.70 -12.75
N PRO A 12 11.65 -13.60 -14.00
CA PRO A 12 10.82 -13.20 -15.13
C PRO A 12 9.93 -14.35 -15.61
N SER A 13 8.74 -13.99 -16.08
CA SER A 13 7.82 -14.83 -16.86
C SER A 13 7.72 -14.30 -18.28
N VAL A 14 7.51 -15.20 -19.24
CA VAL A 14 7.38 -14.84 -20.65
C VAL A 14 6.17 -15.53 -21.27
N TYR A 15 5.31 -14.74 -21.89
CA TYR A 15 4.23 -15.22 -22.76
C TYR A 15 4.60 -14.92 -24.20
N ARG A 16 4.64 -15.96 -25.06
CA ARG A 16 4.96 -15.83 -26.48
C ARG A 16 3.71 -16.07 -27.32
N THR A 17 3.51 -15.25 -28.34
CA THR A 17 2.40 -15.37 -29.28
C THR A 17 2.87 -14.95 -30.66
N GLU A 18 2.22 -15.47 -31.70
CA GLU A 18 2.47 -15.08 -33.07
C GLU A 18 1.26 -14.30 -33.58
N LYS A 19 1.50 -13.09 -34.08
CA LYS A 19 0.46 -12.27 -34.73
C LYS A 19 1.05 -11.64 -35.98
N ASP A 20 0.37 -11.82 -37.12
CA ASP A 20 0.79 -11.33 -38.43
C ASP A 20 2.17 -11.87 -38.88
N GLY A 21 2.46 -13.14 -38.58
CA GLY A 21 3.74 -13.79 -38.93
C GLY A 21 4.95 -13.29 -38.14
N LYS A 22 4.72 -12.54 -37.06
CA LYS A 22 5.77 -12.04 -36.16
C LYS A 22 5.57 -12.60 -34.76
N GLU A 23 6.59 -13.27 -34.26
CA GLU A 23 6.67 -13.65 -32.85
C GLU A 23 6.73 -12.40 -31.97
N LYS A 24 5.87 -12.35 -30.95
CA LYS A 24 5.85 -11.34 -29.90
C LYS A 24 6.05 -12.02 -28.55
N ALA A 25 6.93 -11.46 -27.73
CA ALA A 25 7.15 -11.86 -26.36
C ALA A 25 6.64 -10.77 -25.40
N TYR A 26 5.84 -11.16 -24.42
CA TYR A 26 5.36 -10.32 -23.33
C TYR A 26 6.05 -10.79 -22.04
N LEU A 27 6.80 -9.89 -21.40
CA LEU A 27 7.56 -10.17 -20.19
C LEU A 27 6.83 -9.60 -18.98
N SER A 28 6.74 -10.39 -17.92
CA SER A 28 6.16 -9.96 -16.63
C SER A 28 6.95 -10.55 -15.47
N THR A 29 6.80 -9.98 -14.28
CA THR A 29 7.32 -10.55 -13.04
C THR A 29 6.42 -10.11 -11.89
N THR A 30 6.34 -10.91 -10.83
CA THR A 30 5.65 -10.56 -9.60
C THR A 30 6.70 -10.29 -8.54
N VAL A 31 6.64 -9.11 -7.93
CA VAL A 31 7.57 -8.69 -6.88
C VAL A 31 6.77 -8.28 -5.65
N PHE A 32 7.16 -8.80 -4.49
CA PHE A 32 6.70 -8.26 -3.21
C PHE A 32 7.64 -7.14 -2.81
N SER A 33 7.14 -5.92 -2.79
CA SER A 33 7.89 -4.75 -2.34
C SER A 33 7.19 -4.07 -1.18
N PRO A 34 7.92 -3.67 -0.13
CA PRO A 34 7.35 -2.81 0.91
C PRO A 34 6.75 -1.57 0.27
N GLN A 35 5.51 -1.28 0.64
CA GLN A 35 4.79 -0.10 0.18
C GLN A 35 4.47 0.78 1.39
N LYS A 36 4.87 2.04 1.31
CA LYS A 36 4.49 3.05 2.28
C LYS A 36 3.19 3.69 1.81
N TYR A 37 2.21 3.75 2.71
CA TYR A 37 0.96 4.46 2.48
C TYR A 37 0.91 5.71 3.37
N ASN A 38 0.33 6.78 2.84
CA ASN A 38 -0.12 7.90 3.64
C ASN A 38 -1.49 7.56 4.23
N LEU A 39 -1.68 7.80 5.53
CA LEU A 39 -2.97 7.57 6.19
C LEU A 39 -3.76 8.87 6.18
N THR A 40 -5.04 8.82 5.84
CA THR A 40 -5.90 10.01 5.80
C THR A 40 -7.25 9.70 6.44
N PRO A 41 -7.47 10.21 7.67
CA PRO A 41 -8.78 10.17 8.31
C PRO A 41 -9.85 10.76 7.38
N THR A 42 -10.90 9.99 7.14
CA THR A 42 -11.96 10.32 6.17
C THR A 42 -13.31 10.11 6.82
N ALA A 43 -14.24 11.06 6.59
CA ALA A 43 -15.58 10.99 7.17
C ALA A 43 -16.38 9.81 6.62
N GLY A 44 -17.17 9.16 7.47
CA GLY A 44 -18.08 8.10 7.06
C GLY A 44 -18.64 7.31 8.23
N VAL A 45 -17.83 6.37 8.76
CA VAL A 45 -18.25 5.47 9.84
C VAL A 45 -17.95 6.05 11.22
N MET A 46 -16.79 6.68 11.39
CA MET A 46 -16.40 7.45 12.58
C MET A 46 -16.14 8.92 12.24
N PRO A 47 -16.28 9.84 13.22
CA PRO A 47 -15.80 11.21 13.09
C PRO A 47 -14.30 11.27 12.79
N VAL A 48 -13.90 12.20 11.92
CA VAL A 48 -12.51 12.36 11.46
C VAL A 48 -11.57 12.63 12.63
N GLU A 49 -11.99 13.50 13.56
CA GLU A 49 -11.23 13.88 14.74
C GLU A 49 -11.00 12.68 15.67
N GLN A 50 -12.01 11.81 15.80
CA GLN A 50 -11.90 10.60 16.60
C GLN A 50 -10.94 9.59 15.97
N ILE A 51 -11.01 9.41 14.64
CA ILE A 51 -10.10 8.53 13.91
C ILE A 51 -8.66 9.01 14.10
N GLN A 52 -8.43 10.31 13.92
CA GLN A 52 -7.12 10.91 14.08
C GLN A 52 -6.58 10.70 15.50
N ALA A 53 -7.38 11.04 16.53
CA ALA A 53 -6.97 10.89 17.93
C ALA A 53 -6.58 9.44 18.28
N VAL A 54 -7.36 8.45 17.84
CA VAL A 54 -7.06 7.04 18.09
C VAL A 54 -5.78 6.60 17.38
N LEU A 55 -5.57 7.03 16.13
CA LEU A 55 -4.34 6.70 15.38
C LEU A 55 -3.10 7.32 16.03
N GLU A 56 -3.17 8.58 16.47
CA GLU A 56 -2.08 9.27 17.17
C GLU A 56 -1.76 8.57 18.50
N GLU A 57 -2.77 8.32 19.34
CA GLU A 57 -2.59 7.63 20.62
C GLU A 57 -2.00 6.23 20.44
N CYS A 58 -2.46 5.45 19.45
CA CYS A 58 -1.93 4.12 19.19
C CYS A 58 -0.50 4.17 18.63
N ALA A 59 -0.16 5.18 17.82
CA ALA A 59 1.19 5.38 17.33
C ALA A 59 2.17 5.68 18.48
N ASP A 60 1.81 6.57 19.39
CA ASP A 60 2.62 6.92 20.57
C ASP A 60 2.81 5.71 21.51
N ASN A 61 1.79 4.86 21.62
CA ASN A 61 1.79 3.69 22.49
C ASN A 61 2.33 2.41 21.84
N ALA A 62 2.81 2.47 20.59
CA ALA A 62 3.21 1.33 19.78
C ALA A 62 2.17 0.20 19.80
N GLN A 63 0.91 0.57 19.59
CA GLN A 63 -0.24 -0.32 19.60
C GLN A 63 -0.79 -0.53 18.19
N GLU A 64 -1.10 -1.78 17.86
CA GLU A 64 -1.73 -2.12 16.59
C GLU A 64 -3.19 -1.66 16.56
N VAL A 65 -3.66 -1.34 15.35
CA VAL A 65 -5.04 -0.94 15.10
C VAL A 65 -5.63 -1.75 13.95
N GLU A 66 -6.92 -2.05 14.06
CA GLU A 66 -7.73 -2.52 12.95
C GLU A 66 -8.38 -1.30 12.29
N ILE A 67 -8.32 -1.21 10.96
CA ILE A 67 -8.85 -0.08 10.18
C ILE A 67 -9.83 -0.56 9.12
N GLN A 68 -10.84 0.26 8.84
CA GLN A 68 -11.64 0.15 7.62
C GLN A 68 -11.22 1.25 6.67
N PHE A 69 -10.75 0.88 5.47
CA PHE A 69 -10.15 1.83 4.54
C PHE A 69 -10.43 1.50 3.08
N VAL A 70 -10.23 2.50 2.22
CA VAL A 70 -10.12 2.34 0.76
C VAL A 70 -8.73 2.82 0.32
N GLU A 71 -8.11 2.10 -0.60
CA GLU A 71 -6.84 2.52 -1.20
C GLU A 71 -7.06 3.51 -2.34
N GLN A 72 -6.25 4.56 -2.38
CA GLN A 72 -6.21 5.53 -3.46
C GLN A 72 -4.76 5.81 -3.87
N GLN A 73 -4.52 5.85 -5.18
CA GLN A 73 -3.25 6.35 -5.71
C GLN A 73 -3.35 7.87 -5.93
N THR A 74 -2.50 8.65 -5.26
CA THR A 74 -2.42 10.10 -5.43
C THR A 74 -1.13 10.50 -6.14
N LYS A 75 -1.01 11.79 -6.50
CA LYS A 75 0.24 12.37 -7.03
C LYS A 75 1.40 12.30 -6.04
N PHE A 76 1.13 12.15 -4.75
CA PHE A 76 2.13 12.11 -3.67
C PHE A 76 2.44 10.68 -3.20
N GLY A 77 1.83 9.67 -3.83
CA GLY A 77 2.00 8.26 -3.49
C GLY A 77 0.70 7.56 -3.14
N ALA A 78 0.82 6.30 -2.72
CA ALA A 78 -0.31 5.51 -2.28
C ALA A 78 -0.86 6.03 -0.95
N GLN A 79 -2.18 6.01 -0.82
CA GLN A 79 -2.90 6.56 0.32
C GLN A 79 -3.97 5.56 0.76
N MET A 80 -4.20 5.48 2.08
CA MET A 80 -5.34 4.79 2.68
C MET A 80 -6.29 5.84 3.27
N GLN A 81 -7.50 5.90 2.73
CA GLN A 81 -8.60 6.71 3.28
C GLN A 81 -9.26 5.89 4.38
N ILE A 82 -9.10 6.29 5.64
CA ILE A 82 -9.55 5.53 6.81
C ILE A 82 -10.90 6.06 7.28
N PHE A 83 -11.90 5.19 7.37
CA PHE A 83 -13.28 5.54 7.75
C PHE A 83 -13.63 5.13 9.18
N SER A 84 -12.92 4.16 9.74
CA SER A 84 -12.99 3.79 11.16
C SER A 84 -11.68 3.13 11.60
N VAL A 85 -11.42 3.18 12.91
CA VAL A 85 -10.23 2.61 13.53
C VAL A 85 -10.59 2.05 14.90
N LYS A 86 -10.01 0.90 15.24
CA LYS A 86 -10.16 0.27 16.55
C LYS A 86 -8.81 -0.22 17.07
N PRO A 87 -8.38 0.15 18.28
CA PRO A 87 -7.19 -0.41 18.88
C PRO A 87 -7.32 -1.92 19.07
N VAL A 88 -6.29 -2.67 18.67
CA VAL A 88 -6.18 -4.09 18.97
C VAL A 88 -5.61 -4.22 20.38
N PRO A 89 -6.22 -5.01 21.28
CA PRO A 89 -5.66 -5.24 22.61
C PRO A 89 -4.21 -5.73 22.49
N LYS A 90 -3.30 -5.13 23.27
CA LYS A 90 -1.91 -5.62 23.34
C LYS A 90 -1.97 -7.10 23.76
N LYS A 91 -1.27 -7.96 23.02
CA LYS A 91 -1.11 -9.35 23.43
C LYS A 91 -0.41 -9.31 24.80
N ASN A 92 -1.09 -9.80 25.84
CA ASN A 92 -0.41 -10.04 27.12
C ASN A 92 0.74 -11.03 26.82
N PRO A 93 1.97 -10.75 27.30
CA PRO A 93 3.10 -11.68 27.15
C PRO A 93 2.78 -13.05 27.75
#